data_AF-A0A8T5GXY5-F1
#
_entry.id   AF-A0A8T5GXY5-F1
#
_cell.length_a   1.000
_cell.length_b   1.000
_cell.length_c   1.000
_cell.angle_alpha   90.00
_cell.angle_beta   90.00
_cell.angle_gamma   90.00
#
_symmetry.space_group_name_H-M   'P 1'
#
loop_
_entity.id
_entity.type
_entity.pdbx_description
1 polymer ?
#
loop_
_entity_poly.entity_id
_entity_poly.type
_entity_poly.pdbx_seq_one_letter_code
_entity_poly.pdbx_strand_id
1 'polypeptide(L)'
;MSNAPVRPSRPRAQSASLAAPGTLMQGSVSAPSLSVVSPGPMPTNAVVNPLQKFAQLILYGIAMVAIWGGILAIAFSDNSTNLNFLILGIGGIVSSIMAIALVEWQRRKGGDELHSVHDYLIGIGFFFSAVGVLWGSRWLIGVAGSNDVSWLINESVPYSDADWYPSANAIYVQLVACLILIMGQVWYLSRLKGQTTFGWSVASFTPLVLALIGFGPWMRWSGDIVSWELGISIISLSAFAMWLSLRSNSGMIFAIVAIFCGIIPILYEFQNQPVDDSGLGGALSLMVFIIVVQGWLSADGKLRQDLMQWTSIFLVGEVVFAMIFARAEDLNLILGPFRGDELGELSTILTLQVVLWLTVLVAYFPATLKRRIPYMPIGLAASLFIITPQASIIPWILTIIMLPYMVIISDVTRKWVANSTIIAAGASFFLQSYLNSDGFYYDNFDSLLILALLVTGEIGRLKGKIDDFAHFALLGLLVLSSPVLLGSGALIPWAIVIYTISSSYLMLDQVQKNPEEKSALGATSALFTSMLLSVVLSYAGRLEVPLPDSIMDSLSGLNITLAVVGITVYLSMIKFKETELDVGYLISMGNTNRKKLVPVFDPLTGNWVIPQVVEEEE
;
A
#
# COMPACT_ATOMS: atom_id res chain seq x y z
N MET A 1 23.40 -54.56 3.45
CA MET A 1 24.81 -54.10 3.43
C MET A 1 25.13 -53.55 4.81
N SER A 2 26.22 -53.98 5.43
CA SER A 2 26.62 -53.61 6.81
C SER A 2 27.19 -52.20 6.87
N ASN A 3 26.72 -51.36 7.80
CA ASN A 3 27.30 -50.04 8.04
C ASN A 3 28.70 -50.14 8.69
N ALA A 4 29.63 -49.29 8.23
CA ALA A 4 31.01 -49.23 8.72
C ALA A 4 31.11 -48.61 10.12
N PRO A 5 32.10 -48.98 10.95
CA PRO A 5 32.22 -48.52 12.33
C PRO A 5 32.80 -47.10 12.41
N VAL A 6 32.21 -46.26 13.28
CA VAL A 6 32.67 -44.89 13.58
C VAL A 6 33.73 -44.93 14.68
N ARG A 7 34.86 -44.22 14.48
CA ARG A 7 35.94 -44.08 15.47
C ARG A 7 35.53 -43.18 16.64
N PRO A 8 35.86 -43.51 17.90
CA PRO A 8 35.59 -42.62 19.04
C PRO A 8 36.52 -41.41 19.05
N SER A 9 35.95 -40.21 19.13
CA SER A 9 36.67 -38.94 19.29
C SER A 9 37.05 -38.69 20.74
N ARG A 10 38.31 -38.32 21.01
CA ARG A 10 38.83 -37.95 22.34
C ARG A 10 38.17 -36.66 22.87
N PRO A 11 37.82 -36.57 24.17
CA PRO A 11 37.37 -35.30 24.75
C PRO A 11 38.52 -34.29 24.77
N ARG A 12 38.25 -33.06 24.33
CA ARG A 12 39.19 -31.93 24.46
C ARG A 12 39.34 -31.56 25.94
N ALA A 13 40.58 -31.49 26.41
CA ALA A 13 40.91 -31.01 27.74
C ALA A 13 40.49 -29.53 27.89
N GLN A 14 39.75 -29.22 28.96
CA GLN A 14 39.46 -27.86 29.38
C GLN A 14 40.76 -27.22 29.88
N SER A 15 41.10 -26.04 29.35
CA SER A 15 42.22 -25.24 29.84
C SER A 15 41.87 -24.69 31.23
N ALA A 16 42.60 -25.12 32.25
CA ALA A 16 42.56 -24.52 33.58
C ALA A 16 43.06 -23.07 33.50
N SER A 17 42.15 -22.10 33.67
CA SER A 17 42.55 -20.71 33.86
C SER A 17 43.24 -20.56 35.22
N LEU A 18 44.48 -20.09 35.18
CA LEU A 18 45.37 -19.82 36.31
C LEU A 18 44.69 -19.01 37.41
N ALA A 19 44.73 -19.54 38.63
CA ALA A 19 44.28 -18.86 39.84
C ALA A 19 45.24 -17.71 40.18
N ALA A 20 44.79 -16.47 40.00
CA ALA A 20 45.43 -15.30 40.61
C ALA A 20 44.93 -15.15 42.06
N PRO A 21 45.81 -14.97 43.06
CA PRO A 21 45.37 -14.78 44.44
C PRO A 21 44.75 -13.39 44.62
N GLY A 22 43.52 -13.31 45.14
CA GLY A 22 42.89 -12.03 45.56
C GLY A 22 41.49 -11.73 45.00
N THR A 23 40.84 -12.63 44.26
CA THR A 23 39.48 -12.41 43.74
C THR A 23 38.38 -12.97 44.66
N LEU A 24 37.30 -12.21 44.87
CA LEU A 24 36.12 -12.50 45.73
C LEU A 24 35.31 -13.77 45.40
N MET A 25 35.80 -14.63 44.51
CA MET A 25 35.15 -15.87 44.08
C MET A 25 35.87 -17.13 44.61
N GLN A 26 36.75 -16.98 45.59
CA GLN A 26 37.43 -18.10 46.23
C GLN A 26 36.45 -18.84 47.17
N GLY A 27 35.76 -19.86 46.62
CA GLY A 27 34.83 -20.70 47.37
C GLY A 27 33.45 -20.91 46.73
N SER A 28 33.17 -20.37 45.54
CA SER A 28 31.89 -20.63 44.87
C SER A 28 31.84 -22.06 44.33
N VAL A 29 30.94 -22.88 44.87
CA VAL A 29 30.62 -24.23 44.39
C VAL A 29 30.15 -24.13 42.92
N SER A 30 30.69 -24.97 42.05
CA SER A 30 30.33 -25.03 40.63
C SER A 30 28.82 -25.24 40.47
N ALA A 31 28.08 -24.20 40.11
CA ALA A 31 26.73 -24.36 39.61
C ALA A 31 26.78 -25.21 38.32
N PRO A 32 25.85 -26.16 38.10
CA PRO A 32 25.83 -26.93 36.87
C PRO A 32 25.69 -25.98 35.69
N SER A 33 26.60 -26.09 34.73
CA SER A 33 26.55 -25.31 33.50
C SER A 33 25.26 -25.64 32.74
N LEU A 34 24.27 -24.76 32.82
CA LEU A 34 23.15 -24.77 31.90
C LEU A 34 23.70 -24.48 30.51
N SER A 35 23.87 -25.52 29.69
CA SER A 35 24.06 -25.34 28.26
C SER A 35 22.72 -24.88 27.69
N VAL A 36 22.58 -23.58 27.47
CA VAL A 36 21.54 -23.07 26.59
C VAL A 36 21.88 -23.58 25.20
N VAL A 37 21.20 -24.64 24.78
CA VAL A 37 21.21 -25.05 23.38
C VAL A 37 20.55 -23.89 22.62
N SER A 38 21.32 -23.21 21.77
CA SER A 38 20.73 -22.29 20.79
C SER A 38 19.59 -23.04 20.10
N PRO A 39 18.38 -22.49 20.03
CA PRO A 39 17.33 -23.11 19.22
C PRO A 39 17.94 -23.38 17.86
N GLY A 40 17.80 -24.63 17.39
CA GLY A 40 18.36 -25.06 16.11
C GLY A 40 17.91 -24.11 14.99
N PRO A 41 18.55 -24.19 13.80
CA PRO A 41 18.07 -23.41 12.66
C PRO A 41 16.56 -23.63 12.52
N MET A 42 15.83 -22.51 12.43
CA MET A 42 14.37 -22.49 12.31
C MET A 42 13.95 -23.55 11.29
N PRO A 43 12.92 -24.37 11.58
CA PRO A 43 12.47 -25.38 10.64
C PRO A 43 12.20 -24.72 9.28
N THR A 44 12.45 -25.42 8.18
CA THR A 44 12.31 -24.89 6.82
C THR A 44 10.90 -24.35 6.51
N ASN A 45 9.92 -24.70 7.36
CA ASN A 45 8.52 -24.26 7.33
C ASN A 45 8.17 -23.20 8.41
N ALA A 46 9.15 -22.68 9.13
CA ALA A 46 8.93 -21.52 9.99
C ALA A 46 8.70 -20.32 9.07
N VAL A 47 7.43 -20.01 8.87
CA VAL A 47 6.98 -18.75 8.28
C VAL A 47 7.59 -17.65 9.16
N VAL A 48 8.70 -17.07 8.72
CA VAL A 48 9.21 -15.83 9.31
C VAL A 48 8.12 -14.83 9.06
N ASN A 49 7.26 -14.63 10.05
CA ASN A 49 5.93 -14.06 9.86
C ASN A 49 6.11 -12.71 9.16
N PRO A 50 5.70 -12.54 7.89
CA PRO A 50 5.91 -11.29 7.15
C PRO A 50 5.30 -10.11 7.91
N LEU A 51 4.20 -10.39 8.62
CA LEU A 51 3.52 -9.49 9.53
C LEU A 51 4.41 -9.03 10.71
N GLN A 52 5.33 -9.87 11.20
CA GLN A 52 6.25 -9.51 12.30
C GLN A 52 7.34 -8.56 11.82
N LYS A 53 7.97 -8.84 10.66
CA LYS A 53 8.94 -7.91 10.05
C LYS A 53 8.29 -6.58 9.68
N PHE A 54 7.02 -6.63 9.31
CA PHE A 54 6.19 -5.48 9.00
C PHE A 54 5.76 -4.68 10.25
N ALA A 55 5.31 -5.34 11.31
CA ALA A 55 5.00 -4.71 12.59
C ALA A 55 6.26 -4.05 13.18
N GLN A 56 7.42 -4.66 13.02
CA GLN A 56 8.71 -4.09 13.39
C GLN A 56 9.02 -2.81 12.59
N LEU A 57 8.71 -2.78 11.29
CA LEU A 57 8.86 -1.59 10.44
C LEU A 57 7.99 -0.43 10.93
N ILE A 58 6.71 -0.70 11.22
CA ILE A 58 5.79 0.31 11.78
C ILE A 58 6.27 0.78 13.16
N LEU A 59 6.64 -0.15 14.04
CA LEU A 59 7.05 0.17 15.39
C LEU A 59 8.30 1.06 15.40
N TYR A 60 9.29 0.78 14.55
CA TYR A 60 10.46 1.66 14.41
C TYR A 60 10.10 3.04 13.85
N GLY A 61 9.22 3.09 12.84
CA GLY A 61 8.74 4.37 12.28
C GLY A 61 8.01 5.22 13.33
N ILE A 62 7.03 4.63 14.02
CA ILE A 62 6.25 5.31 15.07
C ILE A 62 7.13 5.70 16.25
N ALA A 63 8.01 4.79 16.72
CA ALA A 63 8.90 5.11 17.84
C ALA A 63 9.85 6.27 17.50
N MET A 64 10.36 6.32 16.27
CA MET A 64 11.21 7.42 15.84
C MET A 64 10.41 8.73 15.79
N VAL A 65 9.24 8.74 15.14
CA VAL A 65 8.37 9.93 15.08
C VAL A 65 7.93 10.38 16.47
N ALA A 66 7.65 9.45 17.40
CA ALA A 66 7.27 9.76 18.77
C ALA A 66 8.42 10.38 19.58
N ILE A 67 9.67 9.91 19.40
CA ILE A 67 10.85 10.51 20.04
C ILE A 67 11.05 11.94 19.55
N TRP A 68 10.96 12.16 18.24
CA TRP A 68 11.02 13.51 17.67
C TRP A 68 9.86 14.39 18.12
N GLY A 69 8.63 13.86 18.10
CA GLY A 69 7.41 14.57 18.49
C GLY A 69 7.41 14.97 19.96
N GLY A 70 7.87 14.11 20.87
CA GLY A 70 7.97 14.42 22.29
C GLY A 70 8.96 15.56 22.59
N ILE A 71 10.14 15.54 21.95
CA ILE A 71 11.17 16.58 22.15
C ILE A 71 10.73 17.92 21.56
N LEU A 72 10.02 17.90 20.43
CA LEU A 72 9.58 19.10 19.74
C LEU A 72 8.28 19.68 20.32
N ALA A 73 7.38 18.86 20.87
CA ALA A 73 6.19 19.32 21.61
C ALA A 73 6.56 20.11 22.88
N ILE A 74 7.61 19.68 23.59
CA ILE A 74 8.13 20.43 24.75
C ILE A 74 8.62 21.82 24.31
N ALA A 75 9.26 21.90 23.15
CA ALA A 75 9.91 23.10 22.68
C ALA A 75 8.96 24.08 21.95
N PHE A 76 7.81 23.63 21.44
CA PHE A 76 6.72 24.48 20.90
C PHE A 76 5.58 24.74 21.90
N SER A 77 5.83 24.57 23.20
CA SER A 77 4.82 24.89 24.23
C SER A 77 4.44 26.37 24.19
N ASP A 78 3.18 26.68 24.55
CA ASP A 78 2.59 28.03 24.58
C ASP A 78 3.22 28.96 25.65
N ASN A 79 4.41 28.65 26.17
CA ASN A 79 5.15 29.51 27.09
C ASN A 79 6.65 29.56 26.71
N SER A 80 6.95 29.30 25.44
CA SER A 80 8.31 29.27 24.91
C SER A 80 8.78 30.69 24.55
N THR A 81 9.85 31.14 25.20
CA THR A 81 10.46 32.45 24.93
C THR A 81 11.56 32.33 23.87
N ASN A 82 11.94 33.45 23.26
CA ASN A 82 13.05 33.48 22.31
C ASN A 82 14.38 32.98 22.91
N LEU A 83 14.58 33.17 24.22
CA LEU A 83 15.74 32.65 24.95
C LEU A 83 15.72 31.11 25.06
N ASN A 84 14.55 30.49 25.22
CA ASN A 84 14.43 29.03 25.21
C ASN A 84 14.89 28.45 23.87
N PHE A 85 14.52 29.10 22.75
CA PHE A 85 14.98 28.69 21.42
C PHE A 85 16.50 28.82 21.25
N LEU A 86 17.12 29.87 21.80
CA LEU A 86 18.57 30.03 21.80
C LEU A 86 19.28 28.91 22.57
N ILE A 87 18.81 28.59 23.78
CA ILE A 87 19.39 27.53 24.61
C ILE A 87 19.29 26.18 23.90
N LEU A 88 18.13 25.86 23.31
CA LEU A 88 17.94 24.62 22.56
C LEU A 88 18.80 24.60 21.28
N GLY A 89 18.92 25.74 20.60
CA GLY A 89 19.76 25.90 19.41
C GLY A 89 21.24 25.63 19.71
N ILE A 90 21.80 26.34 20.68
CA ILE A 90 23.20 26.18 21.09
C ILE A 90 23.43 24.79 21.68
N GLY A 91 22.54 24.33 22.57
CA GLY A 91 22.63 23.01 23.19
C GLY A 91 22.68 21.89 22.15
N GLY A 92 21.78 21.92 21.16
CA GLY A 92 21.75 20.95 20.06
C GLY A 92 23.04 20.97 19.22
N ILE A 93 23.54 22.15 18.86
CA ILE A 93 24.78 22.29 18.08
C ILE A 93 25.99 21.76 18.86
N VAL A 94 26.14 22.15 20.13
CA VAL A 94 27.27 21.72 20.97
C VAL A 94 27.24 20.20 21.20
N SER A 95 26.08 19.63 21.53
CA SER A 95 25.90 18.19 21.70
C SER A 95 26.22 17.42 20.40
N SER A 96 25.80 17.95 19.25
CA SER A 96 26.13 17.37 17.96
C SER A 96 27.62 17.35 17.68
N ILE A 97 28.30 18.49 17.86
CA ILE A 97 29.75 18.62 17.65
C ILE A 97 30.48 17.63 18.56
N MET A 98 30.09 17.52 19.83
CA MET A 98 30.71 16.60 20.78
C MET A 98 30.55 15.13 20.35
N ALA A 99 29.35 14.72 19.91
CA ALA A 99 29.09 13.37 19.43
C ALA A 99 29.91 13.04 18.18
N ILE A 100 29.93 13.93 17.19
CA ILE A 100 30.67 13.75 15.94
C ILE A 100 32.19 13.75 16.21
N ALA A 101 32.68 14.65 17.07
CA ALA A 101 34.10 14.72 17.43
C ALA A 101 34.58 13.46 18.15
N LEU A 102 33.77 12.89 19.03
CA LEU A 102 34.07 11.63 19.70
C LEU A 102 34.19 10.48 18.70
N VAL A 103 33.23 10.37 17.77
CA VAL A 103 33.27 9.35 16.71
C VAL A 103 34.51 9.52 15.83
N GLU A 104 34.83 10.75 15.42
CA GLU A 104 36.00 11.02 14.58
C GLU A 104 37.31 10.69 15.31
N TRP A 105 37.38 10.97 16.61
CA TRP A 105 38.54 10.62 17.44
C TRP A 105 38.72 9.11 17.58
N GLN A 106 37.63 8.37 17.82
CA GLN A 106 37.67 6.90 17.91
C GLN A 106 37.99 6.26 16.56
N ARG A 107 37.39 6.75 15.47
CA ARG A 107 37.61 6.27 14.10
C ARG A 107 39.06 6.41 13.67
N ARG A 108 39.68 7.58 13.91
CA ARG A 108 41.10 7.82 13.58
C ARG A 108 42.06 6.95 14.36
N LYS A 109 41.69 6.53 15.58
CA LYS A 109 42.49 5.62 16.41
C LYS A 109 42.25 4.14 16.09
N GLY A 110 41.07 3.80 15.56
CA GLY A 110 40.57 2.42 15.44
C GLY A 110 40.64 1.79 14.05
N GLY A 111 41.25 2.43 13.04
CA GLY A 111 41.44 1.83 11.71
C GLY A 111 40.56 2.38 10.57
N ASP A 112 39.98 3.56 10.73
CA ASP A 112 39.24 4.32 9.69
C ASP A 112 37.92 3.70 9.18
N GLU A 113 37.53 2.52 9.67
CA GLU A 113 36.22 1.90 9.44
C GLU A 113 35.20 2.19 10.55
N LEU A 114 33.94 2.37 10.16
CA LEU A 114 32.84 2.62 11.09
C LEU A 114 32.17 1.31 11.56
N HIS A 115 32.15 1.13 12.89
CA HIS A 115 31.37 0.10 13.57
C HIS A 115 29.95 0.59 13.90
N SER A 116 29.04 -0.34 14.20
CA SER A 116 27.64 -0.05 14.51
C SER A 116 27.46 0.96 15.65
N VAL A 117 28.31 0.95 16.67
CA VAL A 117 28.28 1.92 17.79
C VAL A 117 28.62 3.33 17.30
N HIS A 118 29.59 3.46 16.40
CA HIS A 118 29.95 4.74 15.80
C HIS A 118 28.80 5.28 14.93
N ASP A 119 28.12 4.41 14.17
CA ASP A 119 26.96 4.79 13.33
C ASP A 119 25.79 5.29 14.20
N TYR A 120 25.55 4.61 15.33
CA TYR A 120 24.56 5.05 16.31
C TYR A 120 24.87 6.44 16.88
N LEU A 121 26.11 6.68 17.30
CA LEU A 121 26.55 7.98 17.81
C LEU A 121 26.50 9.09 16.74
N ILE A 122 26.81 8.78 15.47
CA ILE A 122 26.61 9.72 14.36
C ILE A 122 25.14 10.07 14.21
N GLY A 123 24.25 9.07 14.23
CA GLY A 123 22.81 9.33 14.16
C GLY A 123 22.30 10.19 15.31
N ILE A 124 22.77 9.97 16.54
CA ILE A 124 22.48 10.87 17.68
C ILE A 124 23.04 12.28 17.43
N GLY A 125 24.28 12.39 16.96
CA GLY A 125 24.88 13.68 16.62
C GLY A 125 24.07 14.43 15.56
N PHE A 126 23.56 13.72 14.56
CA PHE A 126 22.70 14.27 13.52
C PHE A 126 21.35 14.70 14.06
N PHE A 127 20.74 13.90 14.94
CA PHE A 127 19.52 14.27 15.65
C PHE A 127 19.69 15.59 16.40
N PHE A 128 20.75 15.74 17.20
CA PHE A 128 21.01 16.98 17.93
C PHE A 128 21.35 18.15 17.00
N SER A 129 22.02 17.92 15.87
CA SER A 129 22.25 18.99 14.88
C SER A 129 20.95 19.50 14.29
N ALA A 130 19.98 18.61 14.05
CA ALA A 130 18.67 18.99 13.53
C ALA A 130 17.89 19.81 14.55
N VAL A 131 17.82 19.35 15.80
CA VAL A 131 17.25 20.14 16.91
C VAL A 131 17.94 21.52 16.98
N GLY A 132 19.27 21.54 16.99
CA GLY A 132 20.05 22.77 17.07
C GLY A 132 19.79 23.76 15.92
N VAL A 133 19.70 23.28 14.68
CA VAL A 133 19.45 24.13 13.51
C VAL A 133 17.99 24.59 13.42
N LEU A 134 17.02 23.74 13.77
CA LEU A 134 15.61 24.11 13.75
C LEU A 134 15.28 25.19 14.80
N TRP A 135 15.80 25.04 16.01
CA TRP A 135 15.61 26.04 17.08
C TRP A 135 16.51 27.26 16.89
N GLY A 136 17.73 27.06 16.43
CA GLY A 136 18.63 28.16 16.07
C GLY A 136 18.04 29.03 14.97
N SER A 137 17.44 28.44 13.94
CA SER A 137 16.72 29.20 12.89
C SER A 137 15.48 29.89 13.45
N ARG A 138 14.70 29.25 14.33
CA ARG A 138 13.56 29.91 15.02
C ARG A 138 13.99 31.10 15.87
N TRP A 139 15.13 31.01 16.55
CA TRP A 139 15.73 32.11 17.30
C TRP A 139 16.19 33.23 16.38
N LEU A 140 16.88 32.91 15.28
CA LEU A 140 17.30 33.90 14.27
C LEU A 140 16.11 34.64 13.68
N ILE A 141 14.99 33.96 13.44
CA ILE A 141 13.73 34.58 13.02
C ILE A 141 13.23 35.56 14.09
N GLY A 142 13.31 35.21 15.38
CA GLY A 142 12.95 36.12 16.48
C GLY A 142 13.86 37.35 16.54
N VAL A 143 15.17 37.18 16.39
CA VAL A 143 16.12 38.31 16.31
C VAL A 143 15.84 39.18 15.08
N ALA A 144 15.51 38.60 13.93
CA ALA A 144 15.13 39.37 12.75
C ALA A 144 13.82 40.15 12.99
N GLY A 145 12.84 39.53 13.67
CA GLY A 145 11.61 40.19 14.09
C GLY A 145 11.84 41.37 15.03
N SER A 146 12.75 41.23 16.01
CA SER A 146 13.10 42.33 16.92
C SER A 146 13.85 43.48 16.24
N ASN A 147 14.40 43.26 15.04
CA ASN A 147 15.07 44.27 14.21
C ASN A 147 14.15 44.77 13.08
N ASP A 148 12.83 44.63 13.23
CA ASP A 148 11.80 45.14 12.30
C ASP A 148 11.96 44.65 10.85
N VAL A 149 12.39 43.40 10.65
CA VAL A 149 12.45 42.77 9.33
C VAL A 149 11.02 42.46 8.84
N SER A 150 10.45 43.39 8.09
CA SER A 150 9.03 43.45 7.73
C SER A 150 8.44 42.18 7.09
N TRP A 151 9.20 41.44 6.29
CA TRP A 151 8.69 40.25 5.59
C TRP A 151 8.57 39.00 6.49
N LEU A 152 9.19 39.00 7.67
CA LEU A 152 9.13 37.91 8.67
C LEU A 152 8.11 38.18 9.79
N ILE A 153 7.64 39.42 9.90
CA ILE A 153 6.67 39.85 10.91
C ILE A 153 5.27 39.65 10.33
N ASN A 154 4.38 39.07 11.12
CA ASN A 154 2.97 39.00 10.76
C ASN A 154 2.31 40.36 11.04
N GLU A 155 1.63 40.93 10.05
CA GLU A 155 0.95 42.22 10.18
C GLU A 155 -0.15 42.19 11.27
N SER A 156 -0.75 41.03 11.53
CA SER A 156 -1.79 40.87 12.55
C SER A 156 -1.25 40.70 13.97
N VAL A 157 0.04 40.33 14.13
CA VAL A 157 0.66 40.08 15.44
C VAL A 157 2.06 40.70 15.48
N PRO A 158 2.21 41.92 16.05
CA PRO A 158 3.51 42.57 16.17
C PRO A 158 4.46 41.75 17.06
N TYR A 159 5.76 41.94 16.86
CA TYR A 159 6.78 41.18 17.59
C TYR A 159 6.63 41.29 19.11
N SER A 160 6.72 40.15 19.79
CA SER A 160 6.77 40.00 21.25
C SER A 160 7.73 38.87 21.62
N ASP A 161 8.39 38.96 22.78
CA ASP A 161 9.34 37.94 23.25
C ASP A 161 8.67 36.65 23.73
N ALA A 162 7.38 36.72 24.05
CA ALA A 162 6.51 35.60 24.42
C ALA A 162 5.26 35.58 23.53
N ASP A 163 4.76 34.38 23.24
CA ASP A 163 3.52 34.12 22.47
C ASP A 163 3.46 34.77 21.08
N TRP A 164 4.62 35.02 20.49
CA TRP A 164 4.75 35.53 19.13
C TRP A 164 5.04 34.43 18.12
N TYR A 165 4.44 34.56 16.94
CA TYR A 165 4.72 33.70 15.79
C TYR A 165 5.00 34.55 14.54
N PRO A 166 5.95 34.11 13.68
CA PRO A 166 6.32 34.82 12.47
C PRO A 166 5.29 34.66 11.34
N SER A 167 5.51 35.39 10.24
CA SER A 167 4.77 35.23 8.99
C SER A 167 5.08 33.89 8.30
N ALA A 168 4.25 33.50 7.32
CA ALA A 168 4.44 32.30 6.50
C ALA A 168 5.82 32.23 5.82
N ASN A 169 6.42 33.36 5.46
CA ASN A 169 7.75 33.41 4.84
C ASN A 169 8.86 32.82 5.73
N ALA A 170 8.67 32.82 7.05
CA ALA A 170 9.62 32.23 7.98
C ALA A 170 9.75 30.70 7.81
N ILE A 171 8.73 30.05 7.22
CA ILE A 171 8.78 28.63 6.85
C ILE A 171 9.94 28.39 5.87
N TYR A 172 10.16 29.29 4.91
CA TYR A 172 11.29 29.18 3.98
C TYR A 172 12.66 29.26 4.67
N VAL A 173 12.78 30.06 5.74
CA VAL A 173 14.03 30.14 6.50
C VAL A 173 14.34 28.78 7.15
N GLN A 174 13.33 28.12 7.72
CA GLN A 174 13.49 26.79 8.29
C GLN A 174 13.72 25.71 7.23
N LEU A 175 13.06 25.80 6.07
CA LEU A 175 13.31 24.94 4.91
C LEU A 175 14.79 25.03 4.49
N VAL A 176 15.30 26.23 4.24
CA VAL A 176 16.69 26.46 3.80
C VAL A 176 17.68 26.00 4.86
N ALA A 177 17.42 26.29 6.14
CA ALA A 177 18.27 25.83 7.24
C ALA A 177 18.33 24.30 7.31
N CYS A 178 17.19 23.62 7.15
CA CYS A 178 17.10 22.17 7.10
C CYS A 178 17.89 21.59 5.91
N LEU A 179 17.71 22.15 4.71
CA LEU A 179 18.42 21.71 3.51
C LEU A 179 19.94 21.87 3.65
N ILE A 180 20.42 23.00 4.17
CA ILE A 180 21.85 23.23 4.43
C ILE A 180 22.40 22.21 5.42
N LEU A 181 21.68 21.96 6.51
CA LEU A 181 22.08 20.96 7.49
C LEU A 181 22.23 19.58 6.85
N ILE A 182 21.20 19.15 6.11
CA ILE A 182 21.20 17.83 5.49
C ILE A 182 22.31 17.73 4.43
N MET A 183 22.56 18.78 3.66
CA MET A 183 23.70 18.82 2.73
C MET A 183 25.03 18.60 3.46
N GLY A 184 25.21 19.22 4.63
CA GLY A 184 26.36 18.98 5.51
C GLY A 184 26.44 17.53 6.01
N GLN A 185 25.31 16.96 6.45
CA GLN A 185 25.23 15.57 6.90
C GLN A 185 25.54 14.57 5.77
N VAL A 186 24.97 14.78 4.59
CA VAL A 186 25.22 13.97 3.38
C VAL A 186 26.68 14.05 2.97
N TRP A 187 27.26 15.24 2.96
CA TRP A 187 28.67 15.44 2.66
C TRP A 187 29.56 14.68 3.65
N TYR A 188 29.24 14.73 4.96
CA TYR A 188 29.96 13.99 5.98
C TYR A 188 29.83 12.47 5.79
N LEU A 189 28.60 11.95 5.68
CA LEU A 189 28.33 10.52 5.51
C LEU A 189 28.99 9.94 4.24
N SER A 190 29.01 10.71 3.15
CA SER A 190 29.60 10.26 1.88
C SER A 190 31.11 9.99 1.95
N ARG A 191 31.80 10.52 2.98
CA ARG A 191 33.24 10.36 3.20
C ARG A 191 33.58 9.17 4.11
N LEU A 192 32.59 8.60 4.78
CA LEU A 192 32.79 7.54 5.76
C LEU A 192 32.76 6.17 5.08
N LYS A 193 33.60 5.25 5.57
CA LYS A 193 33.63 3.84 5.15
C LYS A 193 33.10 2.96 6.27
N GLY A 194 32.27 1.97 5.95
CA GLY A 194 31.69 1.04 6.93
C GLY A 194 30.16 1.17 7.04
N GLN A 195 29.61 0.74 8.18
CA GLN A 195 28.16 0.81 8.43
C GLN A 195 27.74 2.26 8.70
N THR A 196 26.83 2.79 7.87
CA THR A 196 26.33 4.19 7.98
C THR A 196 24.80 4.27 7.94
N THR A 197 24.12 3.13 8.03
CA THR A 197 22.68 2.99 7.80
C THR A 197 21.88 3.84 8.77
N PHE A 198 22.25 3.89 10.05
CA PHE A 198 21.52 4.67 11.06
C PHE A 198 21.72 6.18 10.87
N GLY A 199 22.94 6.63 10.57
CA GLY A 199 23.20 8.03 10.21
C GLY A 199 22.36 8.47 9.01
N TRP A 200 22.26 7.63 7.97
CA TRP A 200 21.39 7.88 6.81
C TRP A 200 19.90 7.86 7.17
N SER A 201 19.45 7.00 8.10
CA SER A 201 18.06 7.02 8.60
C SER A 201 17.71 8.38 9.20
N VAL A 202 18.54 8.87 10.13
CA VAL A 202 18.28 10.14 10.83
C VAL A 202 18.30 11.31 9.86
N ALA A 203 19.26 11.35 8.93
CA ALA A 203 19.32 12.37 7.89
C ALA A 203 18.07 12.35 6.97
N SER A 204 17.53 11.17 6.68
CA SER A 204 16.30 11.01 5.88
C SER A 204 15.04 11.39 6.65
N PHE A 205 14.99 11.11 7.96
CA PHE A 205 13.85 11.44 8.81
C PHE A 205 13.82 12.91 9.22
N THR A 206 14.95 13.61 9.27
CA THR A 206 15.00 15.03 9.64
C THR A 206 14.04 15.91 8.80
N PRO A 207 14.08 15.90 7.46
CA PRO A 207 13.14 16.68 6.65
C PRO A 207 11.69 16.18 6.78
N LEU A 208 11.48 14.87 6.89
CA LEU A 208 10.14 14.28 7.09
C LEU A 208 9.49 14.76 8.39
N VAL A 209 10.25 14.70 9.48
CA VAL A 209 9.79 15.11 10.81
C VAL A 209 9.52 16.60 10.85
N LEU A 210 10.37 17.42 10.21
CA LEU A 210 10.12 18.85 10.11
C LEU A 210 8.78 19.12 9.40
N ALA A 211 8.50 18.43 8.30
CA ALA A 211 7.22 18.55 7.61
C ALA A 211 6.05 18.06 8.47
N LEU A 212 6.20 16.96 9.23
CA LEU A 212 5.15 16.47 10.15
C LEU A 212 4.87 17.43 11.29
N ILE A 213 5.89 18.04 11.87
CA ILE A 213 5.75 18.90 13.05
C ILE A 213 5.30 20.29 12.68
N GLY A 214 5.68 20.77 11.49
CA GLY A 214 5.14 21.97 10.90
C GLY A 214 3.60 22.00 10.90
N PHE A 215 2.94 20.84 10.92
CA PHE A 215 1.48 20.72 11.00
C PHE A 215 0.86 21.67 12.02
N GLY A 216 1.42 21.78 13.23
CA GLY A 216 0.92 22.74 14.22
C GLY A 216 1.44 24.17 14.02
N PRO A 217 2.74 24.43 14.22
CA PRO A 217 3.29 25.78 14.20
C PRO A 217 3.23 26.46 12.83
N TRP A 218 3.50 25.75 11.73
CA TRP A 218 3.49 26.37 10.39
C TRP A 218 2.09 26.67 9.90
N MET A 219 1.10 25.87 10.27
CA MET A 219 -0.31 26.23 10.04
C MET A 219 -0.64 27.53 10.75
N ARG A 220 -0.29 27.68 12.03
CA ARG A 220 -0.45 28.96 12.74
C ARG A 220 0.26 30.13 12.06
N TRP A 221 1.48 29.93 11.54
CA TRP A 221 2.26 30.99 10.86
C TRP A 221 1.64 31.41 9.53
N SER A 222 0.89 30.53 8.90
CA SER A 222 0.18 30.76 7.65
C SER A 222 -1.30 31.13 7.85
N GLY A 223 -1.72 31.37 9.09
CA GLY A 223 -3.11 31.73 9.41
C GLY A 223 -4.09 30.58 9.26
N ASP A 224 -3.63 29.35 9.50
CA ASP A 224 -4.36 28.08 9.35
C ASP A 224 -4.82 27.79 7.92
N ILE A 225 -4.11 28.35 6.93
CA ILE A 225 -4.35 28.13 5.49
C ILE A 225 -3.11 27.53 4.85
N VAL A 226 -3.32 26.61 3.91
CA VAL A 226 -2.25 26.05 3.08
C VAL A 226 -1.75 27.07 2.06
N SER A 227 -0.81 27.89 2.52
CA SER A 227 -0.12 28.92 1.75
C SER A 227 0.93 28.36 0.79
N TRP A 228 1.42 29.20 -0.13
CA TRP A 228 2.43 28.80 -1.13
C TRP A 228 3.77 28.44 -0.48
N GLU A 229 4.10 29.14 0.60
CA GLU A 229 5.27 28.94 1.44
C GLU A 229 5.27 27.54 2.07
N LEU A 230 4.12 27.19 2.64
CA LEU A 230 3.90 25.90 3.30
C LEU A 230 3.86 24.77 2.27
N GLY A 231 3.12 24.92 1.17
CA GLY A 231 3.02 23.91 0.10
C GLY A 231 4.36 23.55 -0.54
N ILE A 232 5.15 24.56 -0.95
CA ILE A 232 6.49 24.33 -1.50
C ILE A 232 7.39 23.63 -0.49
N SER A 233 7.32 24.03 0.79
CA SER A 233 8.16 23.46 1.84
C SER A 233 7.84 22.00 2.11
N ILE A 234 6.55 21.62 2.18
CA ILE A 234 6.11 20.23 2.35
C ILE A 234 6.58 19.36 1.19
N ILE A 235 6.35 19.80 -0.05
CA ILE A 235 6.77 19.05 -1.24
C ILE A 235 8.29 18.88 -1.26
N SER A 236 9.03 19.98 -1.02
CA SER A 236 10.50 19.98 -1.05
C SER A 236 11.08 19.05 0.02
N LEU A 237 10.61 19.15 1.26
CA LEU A 237 11.08 18.31 2.36
C LEU A 237 10.73 16.84 2.15
N SER A 238 9.51 16.54 1.69
CA SER A 238 9.08 15.18 1.38
C SER A 238 9.90 14.57 0.25
N ALA A 239 10.12 15.32 -0.83
CA ALA A 239 10.95 14.87 -1.94
C ALA A 239 12.40 14.63 -1.52
N PHE A 240 12.97 15.52 -0.71
CA PHE A 240 14.33 15.37 -0.20
C PHE A 240 14.45 14.18 0.76
N ALA A 241 13.49 13.99 1.67
CA ALA A 241 13.40 12.85 2.57
C ALA A 241 13.43 11.52 1.79
N MET A 242 12.56 11.40 0.78
CA MET A 242 12.47 10.19 -0.05
C MET A 242 13.77 9.97 -0.84
N TRP A 243 14.36 11.01 -1.40
CA TRP A 243 15.63 10.90 -2.14
C TRP A 243 16.79 10.44 -1.25
N LEU A 244 16.91 10.97 -0.02
CA LEU A 244 17.91 10.54 0.96
C LEU A 244 17.70 9.08 1.38
N SER A 245 16.44 8.69 1.56
CA SER A 245 16.12 7.33 1.96
C SER A 245 16.55 6.29 0.91
N LEU A 246 16.57 6.63 -0.38
CA LEU A 246 17.19 5.79 -1.42
C LEU A 246 18.71 5.66 -1.25
N ARG A 247 19.39 6.73 -0.83
CA ARG A 247 20.85 6.73 -0.61
C ARG A 247 21.26 5.90 0.59
N SER A 248 20.38 5.71 1.56
CA SER A 248 20.60 4.84 2.72
C SER A 248 20.82 3.36 2.33
N ASN A 249 20.50 2.98 1.09
CA ASN A 249 20.51 1.61 0.58
C ASN A 249 19.65 0.62 1.42
N SER A 250 18.74 1.15 2.23
CA SER A 250 17.78 0.38 3.00
C SER A 250 16.39 0.63 2.45
N GLY A 251 15.83 -0.37 1.78
CA GLY A 251 14.44 -0.30 1.32
C GLY A 251 13.47 0.00 2.46
N MET A 252 13.77 -0.43 3.69
CA MET A 252 12.91 -0.21 4.86
C MET A 252 12.78 1.27 5.21
N ILE A 253 13.88 2.02 5.14
CA ILE A 253 13.87 3.47 5.40
C ILE A 253 13.05 4.16 4.31
N PHE A 254 13.25 3.78 3.04
CA PHE A 254 12.44 4.32 1.94
C PHE A 254 10.95 4.04 2.13
N ALA A 255 10.57 2.80 2.48
CA ALA A 255 9.18 2.44 2.70
C ALA A 255 8.52 3.28 3.81
N ILE A 256 9.21 3.45 4.95
CA ILE A 256 8.72 4.28 6.06
C ILE A 256 8.56 5.72 5.58
N VAL A 257 9.60 6.32 4.99
CA VAL A 257 9.57 7.73 4.56
C VAL A 257 8.48 7.96 3.53
N ALA A 258 8.34 7.09 2.52
CA ALA A 258 7.33 7.23 1.48
C ALA A 258 5.90 7.22 2.04
N ILE A 259 5.59 6.31 2.98
CA ILE A 259 4.28 6.22 3.63
C ILE A 259 3.99 7.48 4.45
N PHE A 260 4.93 7.93 5.29
CA PHE A 260 4.70 9.14 6.09
C PHE A 260 4.60 10.40 5.22
N CYS A 261 5.32 10.47 4.09
CA CYS A 261 5.17 11.54 3.12
C CYS A 261 3.75 11.59 2.52
N GLY A 262 3.13 10.45 2.25
CA GLY A 262 1.75 10.41 1.74
C GLY A 262 0.70 10.77 2.80
N ILE A 263 0.98 10.52 4.09
CA ILE A 263 0.12 10.91 5.22
C ILE A 263 0.16 12.42 5.48
N ILE A 264 1.28 13.10 5.23
CA ILE A 264 1.44 14.54 5.54
C ILE A 264 0.31 15.40 4.94
N PRO A 265 0.00 15.38 3.62
CA PRO A 265 -1.09 16.15 3.04
C PRO A 265 -2.44 15.95 3.73
N ILE A 266 -2.75 14.71 4.11
CA ILE A 266 -3.99 14.35 4.80
C ILE A 266 -4.04 15.02 6.17
N LEU A 267 -2.93 14.98 6.92
CA LEU A 267 -2.86 15.65 8.22
C LEU A 267 -3.10 17.15 8.08
N TYR A 268 -2.39 17.82 7.18
CA TYR A 268 -2.54 19.27 6.98
C TYR A 268 -3.95 19.67 6.55
N GLU A 269 -4.64 18.84 5.77
CA GLU A 269 -6.03 19.13 5.40
C GLU A 269 -6.97 19.12 6.61
N PHE A 270 -6.75 18.26 7.61
CA PHE A 270 -7.55 18.27 8.85
C PHE A 270 -7.43 19.57 9.66
N GLN A 271 -6.37 20.35 9.47
CA GLN A 271 -6.19 21.65 10.13
C GLN A 271 -6.41 22.83 9.17
N ASN A 272 -6.59 22.58 7.88
CA ASN A 272 -6.79 23.61 6.88
C ASN A 272 -8.17 24.27 7.10
N GLN A 273 -8.16 25.55 7.50
CA GLN A 273 -9.35 26.36 7.77
C GLN A 273 -9.30 27.63 6.92
N PRO A 274 -9.51 27.51 5.60
CA PRO A 274 -9.58 28.67 4.72
C PRO A 274 -10.79 29.54 5.07
N VAL A 275 -10.65 30.85 4.88
CA VAL A 275 -11.72 31.84 5.14
C VAL A 275 -12.90 31.65 4.17
N ASP A 276 -12.61 31.20 2.95
CA ASP A 276 -13.60 30.94 1.91
C ASP A 276 -13.55 29.46 1.47
N ASP A 277 -14.72 28.90 1.12
CA ASP A 277 -14.85 27.49 0.68
C ASP A 277 -13.97 27.13 -0.53
N SER A 278 -13.53 28.12 -1.31
CA SER A 278 -12.61 27.94 -2.44
C SER A 278 -11.23 27.41 -2.06
N GLY A 279 -10.82 27.53 -0.79
CA GLY A 279 -9.52 27.05 -0.29
C GLY A 279 -9.52 25.61 0.24
N LEU A 280 -10.69 24.98 0.34
CA LEU A 280 -10.82 23.61 0.87
C LEU A 280 -10.22 22.61 -0.12
N GLY A 281 -9.41 21.65 0.34
CA GLY A 281 -8.70 20.69 -0.50
C GLY A 281 -7.30 21.11 -0.93
N GLY A 282 -6.83 22.29 -0.50
CA GLY A 282 -5.51 22.81 -0.82
C GLY A 282 -4.36 21.95 -0.31
N ALA A 283 -4.44 21.44 0.92
CA ALA A 283 -3.41 20.56 1.47
C ALA A 283 -3.46 19.19 0.82
N LEU A 284 -4.65 18.61 0.66
CA LEU A 284 -4.81 17.28 0.09
C LEU A 284 -4.34 17.25 -1.37
N SER A 285 -4.50 18.35 -2.11
CA SER A 285 -3.98 18.49 -3.47
C SER A 285 -2.45 18.41 -3.56
N LEU A 286 -1.71 18.74 -2.49
CA LEU A 286 -0.25 18.55 -2.44
C LEU A 286 0.16 17.08 -2.62
N MET A 287 -0.73 16.15 -2.28
CA MET A 287 -0.51 14.72 -2.44
C MET A 287 -0.22 14.36 -3.90
N VAL A 288 -0.75 15.10 -4.88
CA VAL A 288 -0.44 14.92 -6.31
C VAL A 288 1.07 15.00 -6.57
N PHE A 289 1.73 16.04 -6.05
CA PHE A 289 3.18 16.20 -6.22
C PHE A 289 3.98 15.12 -5.47
N ILE A 290 3.52 14.74 -4.28
CA ILE A 290 4.17 13.68 -3.49
C ILE A 290 4.07 12.33 -4.22
N ILE A 291 2.91 11.98 -4.77
CA ILE A 291 2.69 10.76 -5.56
C ILE A 291 3.62 10.72 -6.77
N VAL A 292 3.80 11.84 -7.47
CA VAL A 292 4.74 11.93 -8.61
C VAL A 292 6.16 11.54 -8.17
N VAL A 293 6.62 12.08 -7.05
CA VAL A 293 7.96 11.77 -6.53
C VAL A 293 8.04 10.32 -6.03
N GLN A 294 7.07 9.85 -5.25
CA GLN A 294 7.01 8.47 -4.78
C GLN A 294 7.03 7.48 -5.95
N GLY A 295 6.21 7.72 -6.98
CA GLY A 295 6.10 6.90 -8.18
C GLY A 295 7.41 6.81 -8.95
N TRP A 296 8.05 7.95 -9.20
CA TRP A 296 9.33 8.01 -9.89
C TRP A 296 10.44 7.26 -9.14
N LEU A 297 10.55 7.49 -7.83
CA LEU A 297 11.59 6.88 -6.98
C LEU A 297 11.34 5.38 -6.72
N SER A 298 10.08 4.94 -6.69
CA SER A 298 9.72 3.52 -6.50
C SER A 298 10.20 2.61 -7.64
N ALA A 299 10.53 3.19 -8.80
CA ALA A 299 11.08 2.48 -9.95
C ALA A 299 12.59 2.22 -9.86
N ASP A 300 13.29 2.77 -8.85
CA ASP A 300 14.74 2.62 -8.69
C ASP A 300 15.14 1.15 -8.43
N GLY A 301 16.24 0.73 -9.06
CA GLY A 301 16.79 -0.62 -8.97
C GLY A 301 17.32 -0.98 -7.59
N LYS A 302 17.77 0.01 -6.79
CA LYS A 302 18.36 -0.20 -5.46
C LYS A 302 17.38 -0.72 -4.43
N LEU A 303 16.08 -0.48 -4.63
CA LEU A 303 15.04 -0.92 -3.72
C LEU A 303 14.82 -2.44 -3.82
N ARG A 304 14.63 -3.09 -2.68
CA ARG A 304 14.26 -4.51 -2.63
C ARG A 304 12.83 -4.68 -3.12
N GLN A 305 12.65 -5.55 -4.12
CA GLN A 305 11.35 -5.79 -4.74
C GLN A 305 10.31 -6.29 -3.73
N ASP A 306 10.64 -7.28 -2.88
CA ASP A 306 9.70 -7.88 -1.93
C ASP A 306 9.10 -6.84 -0.98
N LEU A 307 9.94 -5.92 -0.49
CA LEU A 307 9.49 -4.87 0.41
C LEU A 307 8.55 -3.89 -0.31
N MET A 308 8.94 -3.47 -1.52
CA MET A 308 8.12 -2.55 -2.33
C MET A 308 6.74 -3.11 -2.66
N GLN A 309 6.62 -4.44 -2.80
CA GLN A 309 5.32 -5.06 -2.98
C GLN A 309 4.38 -4.76 -1.82
N TRP A 310 4.85 -4.92 -0.58
CA TRP A 310 4.05 -4.62 0.62
C TRP A 310 3.84 -3.13 0.82
N THR A 311 4.87 -2.32 0.61
CA THR A 311 4.77 -0.86 0.71
C THR A 311 3.68 -0.32 -0.23
N SER A 312 3.52 -0.91 -1.42
CA SER A 312 2.48 -0.45 -2.36
C SER A 312 1.04 -0.61 -1.88
N ILE A 313 0.76 -1.49 -0.92
CA ILE A 313 -0.57 -1.59 -0.28
C ILE A 313 -0.89 -0.30 0.48
N PHE A 314 0.07 0.22 1.23
CA PHE A 314 -0.11 1.44 2.01
C PHE A 314 -0.14 2.67 1.12
N LEU A 315 0.75 2.74 0.13
CA LEU A 315 0.79 3.84 -0.83
C LEU A 315 -0.48 3.94 -1.66
N VAL A 316 -1.12 2.81 -2.02
CA VAL A 316 -2.43 2.88 -2.68
C VAL A 316 -3.54 3.15 -1.68
N GLY A 317 -3.46 2.58 -0.48
CA GLY A 317 -4.45 2.77 0.59
C GLY A 317 -4.58 4.23 1.06
N GLU A 318 -3.46 4.95 1.19
CA GLU A 318 -3.48 6.39 1.54
C GLU A 318 -4.16 7.23 0.45
N VAL A 319 -3.92 6.93 -0.83
CA VAL A 319 -4.57 7.64 -1.94
C VAL A 319 -6.07 7.33 -1.96
N VAL A 320 -6.44 6.06 -1.78
CA VAL A 320 -7.86 5.67 -1.66
C VAL A 320 -8.53 6.37 -0.49
N PHE A 321 -7.86 6.46 0.66
CA PHE A 321 -8.36 7.22 1.81
C PHE A 321 -8.51 8.71 1.48
N ALA A 322 -7.52 9.32 0.83
CA ALA A 322 -7.58 10.70 0.36
C ALA A 322 -8.74 10.93 -0.62
N MET A 323 -9.01 10.00 -1.53
CA MET A 323 -10.15 10.09 -2.45
C MET A 323 -11.50 10.03 -1.72
N ILE A 324 -11.62 9.16 -0.69
CA ILE A 324 -12.82 9.09 0.15
C ILE A 324 -13.00 10.40 0.90
N PHE A 325 -11.94 10.91 1.52
CA PHE A 325 -11.97 12.16 2.28
C PHE A 325 -12.33 13.35 1.37
N ALA A 326 -11.70 13.44 0.19
CA ALA A 326 -12.02 14.45 -0.81
C ALA A 326 -13.47 14.43 -1.26
N ARG A 327 -14.11 13.25 -1.30
CA ARG A 327 -15.53 13.12 -1.62
C ARG A 327 -16.44 13.41 -0.44
N ALA A 328 -16.03 13.06 0.78
CA ALA A 328 -16.85 13.26 1.97
C ALA A 328 -17.01 14.74 2.33
N GLU A 329 -15.96 15.52 2.13
CA GLU A 329 -15.91 16.96 2.46
C GLU A 329 -16.01 17.86 1.21
N ASP A 330 -16.35 17.30 0.04
CA ASP A 330 -16.44 18.02 -1.25
C ASP A 330 -15.24 18.95 -1.54
N LEU A 331 -14.02 18.41 -1.35
CA LEU A 331 -12.78 19.18 -1.43
C LEU A 331 -12.44 19.60 -2.87
N ASN A 332 -11.96 20.85 -3.02
CA ASN A 332 -11.57 21.40 -4.30
C ASN A 332 -10.17 20.94 -4.73
N LEU A 333 -9.98 20.88 -6.05
CA LEU A 333 -8.67 20.65 -6.64
C LEU A 333 -7.88 21.96 -6.68
N ILE A 334 -6.71 22.00 -6.04
CA ILE A 334 -5.84 23.18 -6.02
C ILE A 334 -4.39 22.76 -6.31
N LEU A 335 -3.92 22.99 -7.53
CA LEU A 335 -2.56 22.68 -7.96
C LEU A 335 -1.76 23.96 -8.18
N GLY A 336 -1.53 24.72 -7.10
CA GLY A 336 -0.83 26.00 -7.15
C GLY A 336 -1.60 27.03 -7.98
N PRO A 337 -1.12 27.42 -9.18
CA PRO A 337 -1.83 28.37 -10.04
C PRO A 337 -3.09 27.79 -10.69
N PHE A 338 -3.27 26.47 -10.71
CA PHE A 338 -4.45 25.84 -11.30
C PHE A 338 -5.47 25.53 -10.19
N ARG A 339 -6.63 26.18 -10.23
CA ARG A 339 -7.73 25.89 -9.33
C ARG A 339 -8.88 25.24 -10.10
N GLY A 340 -9.50 24.23 -9.49
CA GLY A 340 -10.54 23.42 -10.12
C GLY A 340 -11.82 24.20 -10.41
N ASP A 341 -12.14 25.20 -9.57
CA ASP A 341 -13.29 26.10 -9.70
C ASP A 341 -13.19 27.03 -10.92
N GLU A 342 -11.98 27.40 -11.33
CA GLU A 342 -11.72 28.25 -12.50
C GLU A 342 -11.87 27.50 -13.85
N LEU A 343 -12.05 26.17 -13.83
CA LEU A 343 -12.11 25.34 -15.03
C LEU A 343 -13.51 25.29 -15.70
N GLY A 344 -14.49 26.03 -15.18
CA GLY A 344 -15.84 26.08 -15.75
C GLY A 344 -16.52 24.71 -15.74
N GLU A 345 -17.08 24.27 -16.88
CA GLU A 345 -17.75 22.97 -17.00
C GLU A 345 -16.83 21.76 -16.72
N LEU A 346 -15.51 21.91 -16.94
CA LEU A 346 -14.53 20.86 -16.67
C LEU A 346 -14.34 20.59 -15.17
N SER A 347 -14.74 21.51 -14.29
CA SER A 347 -14.66 21.34 -12.82
C SER A 347 -15.45 20.13 -12.33
N THR A 348 -16.57 19.83 -13.00
CA THR A 348 -17.45 18.68 -12.68
C THR A 348 -16.84 17.32 -13.05
N ILE A 349 -15.84 17.33 -13.94
CA ILE A 349 -15.17 16.13 -14.44
C ILE A 349 -13.77 15.99 -13.83
N LEU A 350 -12.99 17.07 -13.77
CA LEU A 350 -11.63 17.10 -13.22
C LEU A 350 -11.65 17.44 -11.73
N THR A 351 -12.25 16.55 -10.95
CA THR A 351 -12.29 16.66 -9.51
C THR A 351 -10.97 16.20 -8.87
N LEU A 352 -10.77 16.52 -7.58
CA LEU A 352 -9.59 16.07 -6.84
C LEU A 352 -9.45 14.54 -6.84
N GLN A 353 -10.56 13.79 -6.73
CA GLN A 353 -10.53 12.32 -6.77
C GLN A 353 -9.99 11.81 -8.11
N VAL A 354 -10.40 12.42 -9.23
CA VAL A 354 -9.93 12.03 -10.57
C VAL A 354 -8.46 12.34 -10.74
N VAL A 355 -8.00 13.52 -10.31
CA VAL A 355 -6.58 13.88 -10.43
C VAL A 355 -5.69 12.99 -9.57
N LEU A 356 -6.08 12.67 -8.33
CA LEU A 356 -5.34 11.73 -7.49
C LEU A 356 -5.25 10.35 -8.17
N TRP A 357 -6.36 9.84 -8.70
CA TRP A 357 -6.40 8.56 -9.41
C TRP A 357 -5.50 8.57 -10.66
N LEU A 358 -5.58 9.61 -11.50
CA LEU A 358 -4.74 9.78 -12.69
C LEU A 358 -3.26 9.88 -12.34
N THR A 359 -2.94 10.59 -11.26
CA THR A 359 -1.56 10.77 -10.81
C THR A 359 -0.97 9.44 -10.37
N VAL A 360 -1.73 8.62 -9.64
CA VAL A 360 -1.28 7.27 -9.28
C VAL A 360 -1.03 6.42 -10.53
N LEU A 361 -1.96 6.44 -11.50
CA LEU A 361 -1.81 5.71 -12.75
C LEU A 361 -0.50 6.09 -13.47
N VAL A 362 -0.26 7.39 -13.67
CA VAL A 362 0.89 7.89 -14.46
C VAL A 362 2.21 7.76 -13.69
N ALA A 363 2.25 8.20 -12.44
CA ALA A 363 3.48 8.26 -11.65
C ALA A 363 4.04 6.86 -11.34
N TYR A 364 3.16 5.90 -11.04
CA TYR A 364 3.55 4.54 -10.70
C TYR A 364 3.62 3.60 -11.90
N PHE A 365 3.28 4.05 -13.12
CA PHE A 365 3.37 3.22 -14.31
C PHE A 365 4.76 2.58 -14.52
N PRO A 366 5.88 3.33 -14.40
CA PRO A 366 7.22 2.75 -14.60
C PRO A 366 7.57 1.66 -13.57
N ALA A 367 7.16 1.83 -12.32
CA ALA A 367 7.42 0.86 -11.26
C ALA A 367 6.52 -0.39 -11.40
N THR A 368 5.32 -0.23 -11.96
CA THR A 368 4.39 -1.32 -12.27
C THR A 368 4.94 -2.20 -13.39
N LEU A 369 5.48 -1.59 -14.46
CA LEU A 369 6.16 -2.32 -15.54
C LEU A 369 7.37 -3.11 -15.04
N LYS A 370 8.04 -2.66 -13.97
CA LYS A 370 9.14 -3.39 -13.32
C LYS A 370 8.67 -4.47 -12.33
N ARG A 371 7.36 -4.76 -12.25
CA ARG A 371 6.75 -5.73 -11.30
C ARG A 371 7.02 -5.44 -9.82
N ARG A 372 7.28 -4.18 -9.46
CA ARG A 372 7.66 -3.80 -8.08
C ARG A 372 6.48 -3.55 -7.16
N ILE A 373 5.37 -3.08 -7.73
CA ILE A 373 4.22 -2.52 -6.99
C ILE A 373 2.89 -3.12 -7.50
N PRO A 374 2.62 -4.40 -7.21
CA PRO A 374 1.47 -5.13 -7.75
C PRO A 374 0.11 -4.61 -7.28
N TYR A 375 0.05 -3.91 -6.14
CA TYR A 375 -1.21 -3.44 -5.58
C TYR A 375 -1.71 -2.15 -6.22
N MET A 376 -0.89 -1.44 -7.01
CA MET A 376 -1.31 -0.20 -7.66
C MET A 376 -2.39 -0.44 -8.73
N PRO A 377 -2.24 -1.36 -9.70
CA PRO A 377 -3.34 -1.68 -10.63
C PRO A 377 -4.61 -2.16 -9.92
N ILE A 378 -4.46 -2.98 -8.86
CA ILE A 378 -5.57 -3.50 -8.09
C ILE A 378 -6.33 -2.37 -7.39
N GLY A 379 -5.63 -1.47 -6.70
CA GLY A 379 -6.25 -0.36 -5.99
C GLY A 379 -6.81 0.71 -6.92
N LEU A 380 -6.19 0.96 -8.07
CA LEU A 380 -6.77 1.83 -9.11
C LEU A 380 -8.10 1.26 -9.63
N ALA A 381 -8.15 -0.05 -9.92
CA ALA A 381 -9.39 -0.69 -10.33
C ALA A 381 -10.43 -0.70 -9.21
N ALA A 382 -10.03 -0.96 -7.96
CA ALA A 382 -10.91 -1.02 -6.79
C ALA A 382 -11.46 0.34 -6.35
N SER A 383 -10.81 1.45 -6.72
CA SER A 383 -11.20 2.79 -6.26
C SER A 383 -12.17 3.52 -7.19
N LEU A 384 -12.48 2.95 -8.36
CA LEU A 384 -13.34 3.59 -9.36
C LEU A 384 -14.73 3.97 -8.81
N PHE A 385 -15.30 3.14 -7.93
CA PHE A 385 -16.62 3.42 -7.34
C PHE A 385 -16.65 4.62 -6.38
N ILE A 386 -15.49 5.01 -5.86
CA ILE A 386 -15.35 6.13 -4.93
C ILE A 386 -15.50 7.45 -5.68
N ILE A 387 -15.17 7.49 -6.96
CA ILE A 387 -15.24 8.70 -7.78
C ILE A 387 -16.71 9.07 -8.01
N THR A 388 -17.01 10.38 -8.00
CA THR A 388 -18.38 10.86 -8.25
C THR A 388 -18.85 10.41 -9.65
N PRO A 389 -20.13 10.04 -9.83
CA PRO A 389 -20.62 9.47 -11.10
C PRO A 389 -20.30 10.32 -12.33
N GLN A 390 -20.47 11.64 -12.23
CA GLN A 390 -20.18 12.61 -13.30
C GLN A 390 -18.70 12.62 -13.70
N ALA A 391 -17.80 12.58 -12.71
CA ALA A 391 -16.35 12.63 -12.91
C ALA A 391 -15.74 11.26 -13.30
N SER A 392 -16.47 10.17 -13.05
CA SER A 392 -15.96 8.80 -13.23
C SER A 392 -15.69 8.39 -14.69
N ILE A 393 -16.16 9.17 -15.68
CA ILE A 393 -16.01 8.87 -17.10
C ILE A 393 -14.55 8.70 -17.54
N ILE A 394 -13.66 9.63 -17.15
CA ILE A 394 -12.24 9.57 -17.53
C ILE A 394 -11.55 8.33 -16.91
N PRO A 395 -11.64 8.09 -15.59
CA PRO A 395 -11.10 6.87 -14.96
C PRO A 395 -11.59 5.57 -15.59
N TRP A 396 -12.88 5.47 -15.91
CA TRP A 396 -13.44 4.27 -16.53
C TRP A 396 -12.97 4.05 -17.97
N ILE A 397 -12.92 5.11 -18.80
CA ILE A 397 -12.38 5.02 -20.16
C ILE A 397 -10.92 4.56 -20.13
N LEU A 398 -10.11 5.16 -19.26
CA LEU A 398 -8.71 4.75 -19.10
C LEU A 398 -8.60 3.31 -18.58
N THR A 399 -9.50 2.88 -17.70
CA THR A 399 -9.56 1.49 -17.24
C THR A 399 -9.88 0.53 -18.39
N ILE A 400 -10.84 0.87 -19.27
CA ILE A 400 -11.17 0.08 -20.46
C ILE A 400 -9.96 -0.01 -21.42
N ILE A 401 -9.07 0.97 -21.45
CA ILE A 401 -7.86 0.93 -22.29
C ILE A 401 -6.75 0.13 -21.61
N MET A 402 -6.50 0.39 -20.32
CA MET A 402 -5.36 -0.15 -19.58
C MET A 402 -5.57 -1.60 -19.12
N LEU A 403 -6.80 -2.01 -18.83
CA LEU A 403 -7.13 -3.37 -18.38
C LEU A 403 -6.83 -4.40 -19.49
N PRO A 404 -7.28 -4.22 -20.77
CA PRO A 404 -6.84 -5.06 -21.88
C PRO A 404 -5.33 -5.06 -22.07
N TYR A 405 -4.67 -3.90 -21.98
CA TYR A 405 -3.22 -3.83 -22.10
C TYR A 405 -2.54 -4.72 -21.05
N MET A 406 -2.95 -4.60 -19.79
CA MET A 406 -2.37 -5.35 -18.68
C MET A 406 -2.64 -6.86 -18.77
N VAL A 407 -3.83 -7.27 -19.20
CA VAL A 407 -4.27 -8.67 -19.21
C VAL A 407 -3.89 -9.40 -20.50
N ILE A 408 -4.05 -8.75 -21.65
CA ILE A 408 -4.01 -9.39 -22.98
C ILE A 408 -2.66 -9.17 -23.68
N ILE A 409 -2.05 -8.00 -23.50
CA ILE A 409 -0.87 -7.54 -24.26
C ILE A 409 0.41 -7.69 -23.43
N SER A 410 0.36 -7.34 -22.15
CA SER A 410 1.54 -7.35 -21.29
C SER A 410 1.99 -8.78 -20.95
N ASP A 411 3.23 -9.11 -21.30
CA ASP A 411 3.90 -10.33 -20.84
C ASP A 411 4.52 -10.18 -19.45
N VAL A 412 4.48 -8.95 -18.92
CA VAL A 412 5.10 -8.59 -17.66
C VAL A 412 4.10 -8.73 -16.49
N THR A 413 2.82 -8.91 -16.72
CA THR A 413 1.84 -8.99 -15.63
C THR A 413 1.86 -10.36 -14.94
N ARG A 414 1.89 -10.38 -13.60
CA ARG A 414 1.75 -11.61 -12.82
C ARG A 414 0.29 -12.06 -12.79
N LYS A 415 0.05 -13.37 -12.94
CA LYS A 415 -1.30 -13.95 -13.02
C LYS A 415 -2.22 -13.56 -11.85
N TRP A 416 -1.72 -13.66 -10.62
CA TRP A 416 -2.51 -13.26 -9.43
C TRP A 416 -2.88 -11.76 -9.43
N VAL A 417 -2.01 -10.89 -9.96
CA VAL A 417 -2.28 -9.45 -10.07
C VAL A 417 -3.37 -9.18 -11.11
N ALA A 418 -3.29 -9.85 -12.26
CA ALA A 418 -4.31 -9.77 -13.29
C ALA A 418 -5.67 -10.24 -12.76
N ASN A 419 -5.72 -11.38 -12.06
CA ASN A 419 -6.93 -11.89 -11.42
C ASN A 419 -7.52 -10.87 -10.44
N SER A 420 -6.71 -10.38 -9.48
CA SER A 420 -7.18 -9.44 -8.47
C SER A 420 -7.66 -8.11 -9.07
N THR A 421 -7.00 -7.62 -10.12
CA THR A 421 -7.38 -6.35 -10.78
C THR A 421 -8.68 -6.48 -11.56
N ILE A 422 -8.91 -7.61 -12.24
CA ILE A 422 -10.18 -7.86 -12.92
C ILE A 422 -11.33 -7.95 -11.91
N ILE A 423 -11.14 -8.70 -10.82
CA ILE A 423 -12.15 -8.82 -9.75
C ILE A 423 -12.41 -7.45 -9.13
N ALA A 424 -11.36 -6.65 -8.88
CA ALA A 424 -11.49 -5.30 -8.35
C ALA A 424 -12.26 -4.37 -9.30
N ALA A 425 -12.02 -4.43 -10.61
CA ALA A 425 -12.78 -3.66 -11.60
C ALA A 425 -14.26 -4.07 -11.59
N GLY A 426 -14.56 -5.37 -11.54
CA GLY A 426 -15.92 -5.89 -11.39
C GLY A 426 -16.58 -5.43 -10.09
N ALA A 427 -15.85 -5.44 -8.98
CA ALA A 427 -16.35 -5.02 -7.68
C ALA A 427 -16.65 -3.52 -7.67
N SER A 428 -15.79 -2.70 -8.26
CA SER A 428 -16.05 -1.27 -8.42
C SER A 428 -17.28 -1.00 -9.29
N PHE A 429 -17.43 -1.71 -10.40
CA PHE A 429 -18.62 -1.59 -11.25
C PHE A 429 -19.89 -1.92 -10.46
N PHE A 430 -19.89 -3.03 -9.73
CA PHE A 430 -20.98 -3.46 -8.87
C PHE A 430 -21.29 -2.41 -7.78
N LEU A 431 -20.30 -1.97 -7.02
CA LEU A 431 -20.48 -1.00 -5.94
C LEU A 431 -20.97 0.35 -6.47
N GLN A 432 -20.40 0.84 -7.57
CA GLN A 432 -20.83 2.08 -8.22
C GLN A 432 -22.30 2.02 -8.65
N SER A 433 -22.77 0.86 -9.09
CA SER A 433 -24.14 0.66 -9.55
C SER A 433 -25.20 0.77 -8.43
N TYR A 434 -24.80 0.60 -7.16
CA TYR A 434 -25.71 0.62 -6.01
C TYR A 434 -25.50 1.81 -5.07
N LEU A 435 -24.24 2.23 -4.87
CA LEU A 435 -23.89 3.23 -3.85
C LEU A 435 -24.13 4.66 -4.33
N ASN A 436 -24.30 4.88 -5.62
CA ASN A 436 -24.58 6.20 -6.18
C ASN A 436 -26.06 6.29 -6.56
N SER A 437 -26.71 7.42 -6.24
CA SER A 437 -28.16 7.63 -6.34
C SER A 437 -28.76 7.25 -7.70
N ASP A 438 -28.04 7.52 -8.80
CA ASP A 438 -28.44 7.19 -10.17
C ASP A 438 -27.50 6.16 -10.85
N GLY A 439 -26.60 5.53 -10.07
CA GLY A 439 -25.60 4.60 -10.60
C GLY A 439 -24.58 5.29 -11.51
N PHE A 440 -24.72 5.12 -12.83
CA PHE A 440 -23.86 5.73 -13.84
C PHE A 440 -24.53 6.97 -14.44
N TYR A 441 -23.80 8.08 -14.50
CA TYR A 441 -24.37 9.37 -14.91
C TYR A 441 -24.68 9.47 -16.42
N TYR A 442 -23.86 8.84 -17.27
CA TYR A 442 -23.98 8.93 -18.72
C TYR A 442 -24.77 7.75 -19.30
N ASP A 443 -25.72 8.05 -20.18
CA ASP A 443 -26.57 7.04 -20.83
C ASP A 443 -25.75 5.99 -21.57
N ASN A 444 -26.14 4.72 -21.41
CA ASN A 444 -25.51 3.53 -22.02
C ASN A 444 -24.04 3.29 -21.61
N PHE A 445 -23.48 4.09 -20.70
CA PHE A 445 -22.10 3.93 -20.27
C PHE A 445 -21.90 2.61 -19.51
N ASP A 446 -22.88 2.24 -18.69
CA ASP A 446 -22.96 0.95 -18.01
C ASP A 446 -22.87 -0.26 -18.97
N SER A 447 -23.58 -0.19 -20.09
CA SER A 447 -23.63 -1.23 -21.11
C SER A 447 -22.30 -1.38 -21.84
N LEU A 448 -21.64 -0.25 -22.15
CA LEU A 448 -20.29 -0.23 -22.71
C LEU A 448 -19.27 -0.87 -21.75
N LEU A 449 -19.36 -0.54 -20.45
CA LEU A 449 -18.47 -1.08 -19.43
C LEU A 449 -18.64 -2.58 -19.25
N ILE A 450 -19.88 -3.07 -19.20
CA ILE A 450 -20.17 -4.51 -19.13
C ILE A 450 -19.54 -5.23 -20.32
N LEU A 451 -19.75 -4.73 -21.54
CA LEU A 451 -19.18 -5.32 -22.75
C LEU A 451 -17.65 -5.34 -22.70
N ALA A 452 -17.03 -4.20 -22.37
CA ALA A 452 -15.58 -4.07 -22.31
C ALA A 452 -14.95 -5.00 -21.27
N LEU A 453 -15.51 -5.06 -20.06
CA LEU A 453 -15.04 -5.94 -18.98
C LEU A 453 -15.22 -7.42 -19.35
N LEU A 454 -16.37 -7.77 -19.93
CA LEU A 454 -16.66 -9.14 -20.37
C LEU A 454 -15.68 -9.61 -21.44
N VAL A 455 -15.48 -8.81 -22.49
CA VAL A 455 -14.54 -9.12 -23.59
C VAL A 455 -13.11 -9.22 -23.07
N THR A 456 -12.69 -8.30 -22.19
CA THR A 456 -11.35 -8.33 -21.61
C THR A 456 -11.14 -9.58 -20.75
N GLY A 457 -12.13 -9.90 -19.90
CA GLY A 457 -12.12 -11.10 -19.09
C GLY A 457 -12.07 -12.36 -19.95
N GLU A 458 -12.83 -12.42 -21.04
CA GLU A 458 -12.89 -13.62 -21.87
C GLU A 458 -11.61 -13.87 -22.65
N ILE A 459 -11.08 -12.84 -23.32
CA ILE A 459 -9.81 -12.96 -24.05
C ILE A 459 -8.68 -13.27 -23.07
N GLY A 460 -8.68 -12.66 -21.88
CA GLY A 460 -7.73 -12.97 -20.81
C GLY A 460 -7.76 -14.44 -20.41
N ARG A 461 -8.95 -15.02 -20.28
CA ARG A 461 -9.16 -16.42 -19.91
C ARG A 461 -8.69 -17.35 -21.03
N LEU A 462 -9.09 -17.10 -22.27
CA LEU A 462 -8.69 -17.89 -23.44
C LEU A 462 -7.17 -17.93 -23.63
N LYS A 463 -6.47 -16.83 -23.30
CA LYS A 463 -5.00 -16.77 -23.31
C LYS A 463 -4.32 -17.37 -22.07
N GLY A 464 -5.08 -17.88 -21.10
CA GLY A 464 -4.56 -18.41 -19.84
C GLY A 464 -3.89 -17.37 -18.93
N LYS A 465 -4.08 -16.07 -19.21
CA LYS A 465 -3.49 -14.96 -18.46
C LYS A 465 -4.24 -14.68 -17.15
N ILE A 466 -5.48 -15.13 -17.05
CA ILE A 466 -6.29 -15.11 -15.82
C ILE A 466 -6.86 -16.50 -15.52
N ASP A 467 -7.22 -16.73 -14.26
CA ASP A 467 -7.89 -17.95 -13.83
C ASP A 467 -9.39 -17.92 -14.10
N ASP A 468 -9.98 -19.11 -14.31
CA ASP A 468 -11.42 -19.28 -14.50
C ASP A 468 -12.20 -18.69 -13.33
N PHE A 469 -11.74 -18.91 -12.10
CA PHE A 469 -12.35 -18.32 -10.90
C PHE A 469 -12.44 -16.80 -10.98
N ALA A 470 -11.38 -16.11 -11.43
CA ALA A 470 -11.39 -14.66 -11.53
C ALA A 470 -12.36 -14.15 -12.60
N HIS A 471 -12.45 -14.88 -13.72
CA HIS A 471 -13.42 -14.60 -14.77
C HIS A 471 -14.88 -14.78 -14.27
N PHE A 472 -15.18 -15.88 -13.59
CA PHE A 472 -16.53 -16.12 -13.06
C PHE A 472 -16.89 -15.22 -11.88
N ALA A 473 -15.93 -14.80 -11.07
CA ALA A 473 -16.13 -13.78 -10.06
C ALA A 473 -16.49 -12.42 -10.69
N LEU A 474 -15.79 -12.00 -11.76
CA LEU A 474 -16.16 -10.84 -12.55
C LEU A 474 -17.60 -10.97 -13.09
N LEU A 475 -17.93 -12.10 -13.72
CA LEU A 475 -19.26 -12.35 -14.27
C LEU A 475 -20.35 -12.25 -13.19
N GLY A 476 -20.12 -12.85 -12.02
CA GLY A 476 -21.05 -12.75 -10.90
C GLY A 476 -21.27 -11.30 -10.46
N LEU A 477 -20.21 -10.51 -10.35
CA LEU A 477 -20.30 -9.09 -9.99
C LEU A 477 -21.03 -8.26 -11.04
N LEU A 478 -20.82 -8.53 -12.33
CA LEU A 478 -21.53 -7.87 -13.42
C LEU A 478 -23.02 -8.24 -13.44
N VAL A 479 -23.36 -9.52 -13.30
CA VAL A 479 -24.75 -9.98 -13.29
C VAL A 479 -25.52 -9.44 -12.09
N LEU A 480 -24.89 -9.39 -10.92
CA LEU A 480 -25.50 -8.90 -9.69
C LEU A 480 -25.61 -7.36 -9.65
N SER A 481 -25.06 -6.64 -10.61
CA SER A 481 -25.12 -5.17 -10.65
C SER A 481 -26.53 -4.65 -10.97
N SER A 482 -26.83 -3.42 -10.53
CA SER A 482 -28.12 -2.76 -10.76
C SER A 482 -28.52 -2.67 -12.24
N PRO A 483 -27.65 -2.27 -13.20
CA PRO A 483 -27.98 -2.25 -14.64
C PRO A 483 -28.52 -3.59 -15.17
N VAL A 484 -27.97 -4.70 -14.69
CA VAL A 484 -28.35 -6.03 -15.17
C VAL A 484 -29.58 -6.55 -14.40
N LEU A 485 -29.62 -6.42 -13.07
CA LEU A 485 -30.72 -6.94 -12.24
C LEU A 485 -31.98 -6.08 -12.23
N LEU A 486 -31.84 -4.76 -12.32
CA LEU A 486 -32.92 -3.79 -12.12
C LEU A 486 -33.18 -2.91 -13.35
N GLY A 487 -32.38 -3.05 -14.41
CA GLY A 487 -32.57 -2.32 -15.66
C GLY A 487 -33.89 -2.66 -16.37
N SER A 488 -34.13 -2.05 -17.53
CA SER A 488 -35.34 -2.27 -18.33
C SER A 488 -35.11 -3.17 -19.57
N GLY A 489 -33.87 -3.24 -20.08
CA GLY A 489 -33.56 -4.03 -21.28
C GLY A 489 -33.40 -5.53 -21.00
N ALA A 490 -34.07 -6.37 -21.79
CA ALA A 490 -33.98 -7.85 -21.72
C ALA A 490 -32.76 -8.43 -22.50
N LEU A 491 -32.17 -7.66 -23.42
CA LEU A 491 -31.09 -8.14 -24.28
C LEU A 491 -29.81 -8.48 -23.52
N ILE A 492 -29.38 -7.63 -22.57
CA ILE A 492 -28.14 -7.82 -21.82
C ILE A 492 -28.21 -9.07 -20.93
N PRO A 493 -29.27 -9.31 -20.13
CA PRO A 493 -29.45 -10.55 -19.38
C PRO A 493 -29.37 -11.81 -20.25
N TRP A 494 -30.07 -11.84 -21.39
CA TRP A 494 -30.04 -12.98 -22.30
C TRP A 494 -28.67 -13.20 -22.94
N ALA A 495 -27.99 -12.13 -23.34
CA ALA A 495 -26.64 -12.21 -23.88
C ALA A 495 -25.67 -12.82 -22.86
N ILE A 496 -25.77 -12.45 -21.57
CA ILE A 496 -24.94 -13.02 -20.51
C ILE A 496 -25.27 -14.51 -20.26
N VAL A 497 -26.56 -14.90 -20.25
CA VAL A 497 -26.95 -16.31 -20.08
C VAL A 497 -26.41 -17.16 -21.23
N ILE A 498 -26.63 -16.74 -22.48
CA ILE A 498 -26.13 -17.47 -23.66
C ILE A 498 -24.60 -17.56 -23.62
N TYR A 499 -23.93 -16.45 -23.31
CA TYR A 499 -22.48 -16.39 -23.19
C TYR A 499 -21.95 -17.35 -22.12
N THR A 500 -22.51 -17.33 -20.91
CA THR A 500 -22.04 -18.16 -19.79
C THR A 500 -22.24 -19.64 -20.06
N ILE A 501 -23.38 -20.04 -20.65
CA ILE A 501 -23.63 -21.42 -21.06
C ILE A 501 -22.65 -21.86 -22.15
N SER A 502 -22.46 -21.03 -23.18
CA SER A 502 -21.52 -21.33 -24.28
C SER A 502 -20.08 -21.44 -23.78
N SER A 503 -19.68 -20.56 -22.88
CA SER A 503 -18.37 -20.59 -22.22
C SER A 503 -18.17 -21.87 -21.40
N SER A 504 -19.15 -22.26 -20.57
CA SER A 504 -19.08 -23.51 -19.80
C SER A 504 -19.01 -24.75 -20.70
N TYR A 505 -19.75 -24.74 -21.81
CA TYR A 505 -19.69 -25.80 -22.83
C TYR A 505 -18.28 -25.96 -23.39
N LEU A 506 -17.64 -24.85 -23.79
CA LEU A 506 -16.29 -24.87 -24.33
C LEU A 506 -15.25 -25.35 -23.31
N MET A 507 -15.40 -24.98 -22.04
CA MET A 507 -14.51 -25.45 -20.98
C MET A 507 -14.61 -26.96 -20.77
N LEU A 508 -15.82 -27.52 -20.73
CA LEU A 508 -16.02 -28.95 -20.58
C LEU A 508 -15.52 -29.73 -21.81
N ASP A 509 -15.70 -29.19 -23.01
CA ASP A 509 -15.15 -29.78 -24.24
C ASP A 509 -13.61 -29.80 -24.23
N GLN A 510 -12.97 -28.75 -23.69
CA GLN A 510 -11.51 -28.70 -23.52
C GLN A 510 -11.01 -29.72 -22.49
N VAL A 511 -11.71 -29.89 -21.36
CA VAL A 511 -11.38 -30.90 -20.35
C VAL A 511 -11.50 -32.31 -20.92
N GLN A 512 -12.55 -32.58 -21.71
CA GLN A 512 -12.73 -33.88 -22.36
C GLN A 512 -11.61 -34.22 -23.34
N LYS A 513 -11.08 -33.22 -24.04
CA LYS A 513 -9.97 -33.38 -25.00
C LYS A 513 -8.62 -33.52 -24.31
N ASN A 514 -8.37 -32.75 -23.26
CA ASN A 514 -7.09 -32.67 -22.54
C ASN A 514 -7.29 -32.87 -21.02
N PRO A 515 -7.59 -34.09 -20.55
CA PRO A 515 -7.96 -34.34 -19.15
C PRO A 515 -6.81 -34.14 -18.15
N GLU A 516 -5.56 -34.27 -18.57
CA GLU A 516 -4.37 -34.11 -17.69
C GLU A 516 -3.98 -32.64 -17.46
N GLU A 517 -4.30 -31.74 -18.39
CA GLU A 517 -3.85 -30.34 -18.37
C GLU A 517 -4.92 -29.38 -17.82
N LYS A 518 -6.21 -29.75 -17.92
CA LYS A 518 -7.34 -28.87 -17.62
C LYS A 518 -8.15 -29.35 -16.43
N SER A 519 -8.51 -28.42 -15.55
CA SER A 519 -9.24 -28.74 -14.33
C SER A 519 -10.73 -29.01 -14.60
N ALA A 520 -11.16 -30.27 -14.41
CA ALA A 520 -12.58 -30.64 -14.40
C ALA A 520 -13.39 -29.88 -13.33
N LEU A 521 -12.75 -29.54 -12.20
CA LEU A 521 -13.35 -28.75 -11.13
C LEU A 521 -13.63 -27.31 -11.59
N GLY A 522 -12.69 -26.70 -12.32
CA GLY A 522 -12.87 -25.37 -12.92
C GLY A 522 -14.06 -25.33 -13.87
N ALA A 523 -14.13 -26.27 -14.81
CA ALA A 523 -15.22 -26.36 -15.79
C ALA A 523 -16.60 -26.68 -15.15
N THR A 524 -16.64 -27.53 -14.13
CA THR A 524 -17.88 -27.85 -13.41
C THR A 524 -18.36 -26.66 -12.58
N SER A 525 -17.45 -25.96 -11.89
CA SER A 525 -17.79 -24.76 -11.12
C SER A 525 -18.27 -23.60 -12.00
N ALA A 526 -17.73 -23.48 -13.22
CA ALA A 526 -18.23 -22.59 -14.26
C ALA A 526 -19.68 -22.88 -14.64
N LEU A 527 -20.00 -24.15 -14.91
CA LEU A 527 -21.35 -24.59 -15.24
C LEU A 527 -22.33 -24.29 -14.10
N PHE A 528 -21.97 -24.69 -12.87
CA PHE A 528 -22.77 -24.40 -11.68
C PHE A 528 -23.04 -22.89 -11.53
N THR A 529 -22.00 -22.08 -11.71
CA THR A 529 -22.11 -20.61 -11.63
C THR A 529 -23.04 -20.07 -12.72
N SER A 530 -22.94 -20.56 -13.96
CA SER A 530 -23.83 -20.15 -15.06
C SER A 530 -25.31 -20.48 -14.79
N MET A 531 -25.58 -21.66 -14.20
CA MET A 531 -26.93 -22.05 -13.79
C MET A 531 -27.45 -21.14 -12.67
N LEU A 532 -26.63 -20.89 -11.64
CA LEU A 532 -26.98 -20.03 -10.52
C LEU A 532 -27.30 -18.60 -10.98
N LEU A 533 -26.45 -18.02 -11.85
CA LEU A 533 -26.68 -16.69 -12.42
C LEU A 533 -27.96 -16.64 -13.25
N SER A 534 -28.26 -17.68 -14.02
CA SER A 534 -29.50 -17.78 -14.80
C SER A 534 -30.74 -17.83 -13.90
N VAL A 535 -30.68 -18.56 -12.78
CA VAL A 535 -31.75 -18.60 -11.77
C VAL A 535 -31.95 -17.23 -11.14
N VAL A 536 -30.87 -16.53 -10.79
CA VAL A 536 -30.93 -15.18 -10.21
C VAL A 536 -31.59 -14.19 -11.18
N LEU A 537 -31.18 -14.19 -12.46
CA LEU A 537 -31.77 -13.33 -13.48
C LEU A 537 -33.24 -13.66 -13.76
N SER A 538 -33.60 -14.95 -13.70
CA SER A 538 -34.97 -15.40 -13.84
C SER A 538 -35.84 -15.00 -12.64
N TYR A 539 -35.30 -15.07 -11.43
CA TYR A 539 -35.97 -14.64 -10.21
C TYR A 539 -36.20 -13.13 -10.19
N ALA A 540 -35.24 -12.34 -10.67
CA ALA A 540 -35.36 -10.90 -10.83
C ALA A 540 -36.33 -10.47 -11.96
N GLY A 541 -36.95 -11.43 -12.67
CA GLY A 541 -37.87 -11.15 -13.78
C GLY A 541 -37.17 -10.56 -15.02
N ARG A 542 -35.85 -10.67 -15.12
CA ARG A 542 -35.04 -10.00 -16.17
C ARG A 542 -34.93 -10.82 -17.45
N LEU A 543 -35.22 -12.11 -17.37
CA LEU A 543 -35.27 -13.00 -18.52
C LEU A 543 -36.73 -13.13 -18.99
N GLU A 544 -37.19 -12.13 -19.73
CA GLU A 544 -38.49 -12.20 -20.39
C GLU A 544 -38.35 -12.97 -21.71
N VAL A 545 -39.21 -13.96 -21.92
CA VAL A 545 -39.33 -14.65 -23.21
C VAL A 545 -40.49 -13.96 -23.95
N PRO A 546 -40.28 -13.39 -25.14
CA PRO A 546 -41.36 -12.80 -25.91
C PRO A 546 -42.27 -13.93 -26.44
N LEU A 547 -43.25 -14.33 -25.63
CA LEU A 547 -44.29 -15.30 -25.99
C LEU A 547 -45.62 -14.56 -26.22
N PRO A 548 -46.46 -15.01 -27.16
CA PRO A 548 -47.81 -14.49 -27.32
C PRO A 548 -48.61 -14.58 -26.00
N ASP A 549 -49.38 -13.53 -25.68
CA ASP A 549 -50.13 -13.38 -24.42
C ASP A 549 -51.01 -14.60 -24.10
N SER A 550 -51.61 -15.23 -25.13
CA SER A 550 -52.44 -16.43 -25.00
C SER A 550 -51.71 -17.65 -24.40
N ILE A 551 -50.40 -17.76 -24.63
CA ILE A 551 -49.56 -18.85 -24.09
C ILE A 551 -49.11 -18.49 -22.67
N MET A 552 -48.77 -17.21 -22.44
CA MET A 552 -48.37 -16.69 -21.13
C MET A 552 -49.47 -16.90 -20.08
N ASP A 553 -50.73 -16.61 -20.43
CA ASP A 553 -51.89 -16.77 -19.54
C ASP A 553 -52.18 -18.24 -19.20
N SER A 554 -51.97 -19.17 -20.16
CA SER A 554 -52.17 -20.62 -19.92
C SER A 554 -51.11 -21.26 -19.03
N LEU A 555 -49.95 -20.64 -18.92
CA LEU A 555 -48.78 -21.11 -18.16
C LEU A 555 -48.55 -20.27 -16.89
N SER A 556 -49.55 -19.47 -16.48
CA SER A 556 -49.46 -18.61 -15.30
C SER A 556 -49.13 -19.45 -14.05
N GLY A 557 -47.98 -19.17 -13.42
CA GLY A 557 -47.47 -19.90 -12.25
C GLY A 557 -46.26 -20.81 -12.52
N LEU A 558 -45.94 -21.09 -13.79
CA LEU A 558 -44.67 -21.71 -14.19
C LEU A 558 -43.67 -20.62 -14.60
N ASN A 559 -42.44 -20.69 -14.07
CA ASN A 559 -41.36 -19.86 -14.57
C ASN A 559 -40.86 -20.45 -15.90
N ILE A 560 -41.56 -20.12 -16.99
CA ILE A 560 -41.32 -20.62 -18.36
C ILE A 560 -39.86 -20.38 -18.75
N THR A 561 -39.30 -19.23 -18.36
CA THR A 561 -37.93 -18.88 -18.67
C THR A 561 -36.93 -19.84 -18.05
N LEU A 562 -37.11 -20.18 -16.78
CA LEU A 562 -36.24 -21.12 -16.07
C LEU A 562 -36.35 -22.53 -16.65
N ALA A 563 -37.53 -22.93 -17.13
CA ALA A 563 -37.72 -24.19 -17.85
C ALA A 563 -36.98 -24.20 -19.20
N VAL A 564 -37.06 -23.12 -19.97
CA VAL A 564 -36.34 -22.98 -21.26
C VAL A 564 -34.83 -23.03 -21.04
N VAL A 565 -34.30 -22.28 -20.06
CA VAL A 565 -32.87 -22.31 -19.73
C VAL A 565 -32.46 -23.70 -19.24
N GLY A 566 -33.23 -24.31 -18.33
CA GLY A 566 -32.95 -25.64 -17.80
C GLY A 566 -32.91 -26.73 -18.89
N ILE A 567 -33.86 -26.73 -19.82
CA ILE A 567 -33.87 -27.64 -20.98
C ILE A 567 -32.66 -27.38 -21.87
N THR A 568 -32.35 -26.12 -22.16
CA THR A 568 -31.22 -25.73 -23.01
C THR A 568 -29.89 -26.19 -22.41
N VAL A 569 -29.69 -25.99 -21.11
CA VAL A 569 -28.49 -26.45 -20.40
C VAL A 569 -28.43 -27.97 -20.36
N TYR A 570 -29.54 -28.66 -20.06
CA TYR A 570 -29.59 -30.12 -20.04
C TYR A 570 -29.21 -30.72 -21.41
N LEU A 571 -29.82 -30.24 -22.49
CA LEU A 571 -29.55 -30.74 -23.85
C LEU A 571 -28.12 -30.43 -24.31
N SER A 572 -27.58 -29.26 -23.96
CA SER A 572 -26.21 -28.87 -24.34
C SER A 572 -25.14 -29.60 -23.55
N MET A 573 -25.38 -29.91 -22.27
CA MET A 573 -24.38 -30.48 -21.37
C MET A 573 -24.44 -32.00 -21.23
N ILE A 574 -25.49 -32.68 -21.75
CA ILE A 574 -25.65 -34.14 -21.65
C ILE A 574 -24.43 -34.94 -22.14
N LYS A 575 -23.70 -34.40 -23.14
CA LYS A 575 -22.47 -34.98 -23.68
C LYS A 575 -21.33 -35.06 -22.64
N PHE A 576 -21.33 -34.18 -21.64
CA PHE A 576 -20.27 -34.02 -20.64
C PHE A 576 -20.55 -34.70 -19.30
N LYS A 577 -21.58 -35.54 -19.25
CA LYS A 577 -22.01 -36.25 -18.03
C LYS A 577 -20.88 -37.00 -17.31
N GLU A 578 -19.91 -37.54 -18.06
CA GLU A 578 -18.79 -38.30 -17.50
C GLU A 578 -17.59 -37.43 -17.08
N THR A 579 -17.54 -36.18 -17.55
CA THR A 579 -16.47 -35.22 -17.25
C THR A 579 -16.81 -34.24 -16.13
N GLU A 580 -18.10 -34.05 -15.84
CA GLU A 580 -18.58 -33.18 -14.75
C GLU A 580 -18.30 -33.80 -13.38
N LEU A 581 -17.84 -32.99 -12.42
CA LEU A 581 -17.62 -33.46 -11.05
C LEU A 581 -18.94 -33.45 -10.27
N ASP A 582 -19.42 -34.64 -9.91
CA ASP A 582 -20.61 -34.79 -9.06
C ASP A 582 -20.34 -34.33 -7.61
N VAL A 583 -21.41 -33.92 -6.93
CA VAL A 583 -21.44 -33.57 -5.50
C VAL A 583 -20.85 -34.70 -4.64
N GLY A 584 -21.09 -35.95 -5.01
CA GLY A 584 -20.48 -37.12 -4.35
C GLY A 584 -18.95 -37.15 -4.42
N TYR A 585 -18.37 -36.72 -5.54
CA TYR A 585 -16.92 -36.62 -5.71
C TYR A 585 -16.33 -35.46 -4.91
N LEU A 586 -17.03 -34.32 -4.84
CA LEU A 586 -16.59 -33.18 -4.03
C LEU A 586 -16.62 -33.51 -2.52
N ILE A 587 -17.65 -34.22 -2.05
CA ILE A 587 -17.75 -34.69 -0.66
C ILE A 587 -16.64 -35.71 -0.33
N SER A 588 -16.34 -36.63 -1.23
CA SER A 588 -15.27 -37.61 -1.03
C SER A 588 -13.89 -36.95 -1.01
N MET A 589 -13.65 -35.95 -1.85
CA MET A 589 -12.42 -35.14 -1.85
C MET A 589 -12.27 -34.36 -0.54
N GLY A 590 -13.33 -33.69 -0.06
CA GLY A 590 -13.33 -32.98 1.22
C GLY A 590 -13.04 -33.90 2.41
N ASN A 591 -13.62 -35.11 2.41
CA ASN A 591 -13.34 -36.13 3.41
C ASN A 591 -11.90 -36.66 3.35
N THR A 592 -11.32 -36.77 2.15
CA THR A 592 -9.94 -37.21 1.95
C THR A 592 -8.94 -36.16 2.45
N ASN A 593 -9.16 -34.88 2.15
CA ASN A 593 -8.34 -33.78 2.66
C ASN A 593 -8.48 -33.59 4.17
N ARG A 594 -9.68 -33.83 4.73
CA ARG A 594 -9.89 -33.84 6.18
C ARG A 594 -9.06 -34.93 6.87
N LYS A 595 -8.98 -36.13 6.28
CA LYS A 595 -8.13 -37.23 6.81
C LYS A 595 -6.63 -36.90 6.79
N LYS A 596 -6.16 -36.05 5.85
CA LYS A 596 -4.76 -35.59 5.78
C LYS A 596 -4.37 -34.62 6.90
N LEU A 597 -5.35 -33.95 7.52
CA LEU A 597 -5.15 -32.95 8.58
C LEU A 597 -5.34 -33.52 9.99
N VAL A 598 -5.79 -34.78 10.11
CA VAL A 598 -5.92 -35.43 11.42
C VAL A 598 -4.55 -35.98 11.81
N PRO A 599 -3.93 -35.47 12.88
CA PRO A 599 -2.67 -36.03 13.36
C PRO A 599 -2.91 -37.48 13.78
N VAL A 600 -2.07 -38.39 13.30
CA VAL A 600 -2.11 -39.81 13.64
C VAL A 600 -1.00 -40.07 14.66
N PHE A 601 -1.33 -40.82 15.71
CA PHE A 601 -0.35 -41.17 16.73
C PHE A 601 0.61 -42.23 16.17
N ASP A 602 1.90 -41.90 16.11
CA ASP A 602 2.95 -42.84 15.71
C ASP A 602 3.50 -43.58 16.95
N PRO A 603 3.23 -44.88 17.10
CA PRO A 603 3.65 -45.65 18.27
C PRO A 603 5.16 -45.89 18.35
N LEU A 604 5.93 -45.66 17.27
CA LEU A 604 7.38 -45.84 17.26
C LEU A 604 8.13 -44.58 17.74
N THR A 605 7.63 -43.39 17.40
CA THR A 605 8.25 -42.12 17.78
C THR A 605 7.59 -41.47 19.00
N GLY A 606 6.44 -41.98 19.45
CA GLY A 606 5.69 -41.47 20.61
C GLY A 606 5.07 -40.09 20.39
N ASN A 607 5.05 -39.61 19.14
CA ASN A 607 4.59 -38.27 18.77
C ASN A 607 3.36 -38.34 17.87
N TRP A 608 2.57 -37.28 17.90
CA TRP A 608 1.51 -37.04 16.93
C TRP A 608 2.13 -36.51 15.64
N VAL A 609 2.02 -37.28 14.55
CA VAL A 609 2.62 -36.92 13.27
C VAL A 609 1.51 -36.67 12.26
N ILE A 610 1.61 -35.56 11.52
CA ILE A 610 0.78 -35.33 10.35
C ILE A 610 1.39 -36.18 9.23
N PRO A 611 0.65 -37.13 8.63
CA PRO A 611 1.19 -37.97 7.57
C PRO A 611 1.76 -37.10 6.44
N GLN A 612 3.07 -37.17 6.21
CA GLN A 612 3.67 -36.54 5.03
C GLN A 612 3.32 -37.38 3.81
N VAL A 613 2.91 -36.69 2.74
CA VAL A 613 2.58 -37.28 1.45
C VAL A 613 3.81 -38.06 0.98
N VAL A 614 3.65 -39.37 0.75
CA VAL A 614 4.51 -40.07 -0.22
C VAL A 614 4.09 -39.49 -1.56
N GLU A 615 4.91 -38.61 -2.12
CA GLU A 615 4.83 -38.33 -3.56
C GLU A 615 5.11 -39.68 -4.24
N GLU A 616 4.05 -40.33 -4.71
CA GLU A 616 4.23 -41.30 -5.79
C GLU A 616 4.81 -40.50 -6.95
N GLU A 617 6.01 -40.90 -7.40
CA GLU A 617 6.62 -40.37 -8.61
C GLU A 617 5.65 -40.59 -9.78
N GLU A 618 5.03 -39.51 -10.26
CA GLU A 618 4.47 -39.38 -11.62
C GLU A 618 4.90 -38.05 -12.24
#